data_AF-A0A0D2G7L2-F1
#
_entry.id   AF-A0A0D2G7L2-F1
#
_cell.length_a   1.000
_cell.length_b   1.000
_cell.length_c   1.000
_cell.angle_alpha   90.00
_cell.angle_beta   90.00
_cell.angle_gamma   90.00
#
_symmetry.space_group_name_H-M   'P 1'
#
loop_
_entity.id
_entity.type
_entity.pdbx_description
1 polymer ?
#
loop_
_entity_poly.entity_id
_entity_poly.type
_entity_poly.pdbx_seq_one_letter_code
_entity_poly.pdbx_strand_id
1 'polypeptide(L)'
;MARQHQPGKMDHDNIKADITATDGTPDLMLDPQIPSLRTIPSQSSIQTNNATKKIDGEWYQVAVRTNPLLGSTLSPAQERQALRSAGPLSDLLNKLGVSTILRMDILKDAQMVLNMPTPLRALSDAKL
;
A
#
# COMPACT_ATOMS: atom_id res chain seq x y z
N MET A 1 20.72 -4.53 2.78
CA MET A 1 19.81 -4.98 3.86
C MET A 1 18.42 -4.45 3.57
N ALA A 2 17.48 -5.30 3.15
CA ALA A 2 16.10 -4.87 2.89
C ALA A 2 15.40 -4.69 4.25
N ARG A 3 15.09 -3.44 4.61
CA ARG A 3 14.23 -3.17 5.76
C ARG A 3 12.86 -3.80 5.47
N GLN A 4 12.38 -4.64 6.36
CA GLN A 4 10.99 -5.07 6.34
C GLN A 4 10.13 -3.80 6.46
N HIS A 5 9.30 -3.53 5.46
CA HIS A 5 8.22 -2.56 5.62
C HIS A 5 7.36 -3.02 6.79
N GLN A 6 7.34 -2.22 7.87
CA GLN A 6 6.37 -2.43 8.94
C GLN A 6 4.98 -2.20 8.35
N PRO A 7 4.05 -3.17 8.46
CA PRO A 7 2.66 -2.90 8.13
C PRO A 7 2.18 -1.77 9.02
N GLY A 8 1.50 -0.78 8.44
CA GLY A 8 0.99 0.39 9.16
C GLY A 8 0.30 -0.05 10.46
N LYS A 9 0.69 0.58 11.57
CA LYS A 9 0.10 0.28 12.87
C LYS A 9 -1.26 0.94 12.94
N MET A 10 -2.30 0.13 13.06
CA MET A 10 -3.66 0.58 13.36
C MET A 10 -3.82 0.49 14.89
N ASP A 11 -3.89 1.63 15.58
CA ASP A 11 -4.39 1.66 16.95
C ASP A 11 -5.93 1.73 16.91
N HIS A 12 -6.60 1.78 18.07
CA HIS A 12 -8.07 1.68 18.09
C HIS A 12 -8.76 2.87 17.38
N ASP A 13 -8.05 4.00 17.22
CA ASP A 13 -8.65 5.28 16.81
C ASP A 13 -7.95 5.94 15.59
N ASN A 14 -6.70 5.57 15.29
CA ASN A 14 -5.86 6.15 14.23
C ASN A 14 -5.16 5.08 13.38
N ILE A 15 -4.91 5.45 12.12
CA ILE A 15 -4.00 4.72 11.22
C ILE A 15 -2.73 5.51 11.10
N LYS A 16 -1.58 4.86 11.32
CA LYS A 16 -0.27 5.44 11.03
C LYS A 16 0.38 4.71 9.87
N ALA A 17 0.76 5.46 8.85
CA ALA A 17 1.58 4.98 7.76
C ALA A 17 2.69 5.99 7.48
N ASP A 18 3.92 5.49 7.38
CA ASP A 18 5.09 6.29 7.07
C ASP A 18 5.97 5.63 6.01
N ILE A 19 6.65 6.49 5.25
CA ILE A 19 7.71 6.10 4.32
C ILE A 19 8.94 6.91 4.71
N THR A 20 10.05 6.21 4.92
CA THR A 20 11.36 6.83 5.14
C THR A 20 12.12 6.95 3.82
N ALA A 21 12.87 8.04 3.67
CA ALA A 21 13.85 8.19 2.61
C ALA A 21 14.98 7.15 2.73
N THR A 22 15.83 7.07 1.71
CA THR A 22 16.94 6.09 1.65
C THR A 22 17.99 6.30 2.74
N ASP A 23 18.10 7.51 3.27
CA ASP A 23 18.94 7.86 4.41
C ASP A 23 18.29 7.57 5.78
N GLY A 24 17.04 7.08 5.77
CA GLY A 24 16.27 6.76 6.96
C GLY A 24 15.55 7.96 7.60
N THR A 25 15.65 9.16 7.02
CA THR A 25 14.85 10.30 7.46
C THR A 25 13.38 10.14 7.04
N PRO A 26 12.42 10.76 7.73
CA PRO A 26 11.02 10.71 7.31
C PRO A 26 10.82 11.38 5.94
N ASP A 27 10.05 10.76 5.06
CA ASP A 27 9.67 11.30 3.75
C ASP A 27 8.18 11.66 3.74
N LEU A 28 7.30 10.65 3.88
CA LEU A 28 5.85 10.84 3.96
C LEU A 28 5.30 10.23 5.24
N MET A 29 4.35 10.91 5.87
CA MET A 29 3.59 10.40 7.00
C MET A 29 2.09 10.66 6.82
N LEU A 30 1.27 9.69 7.21
CA LEU A 30 -0.18 9.74 7.22
C LEU A 30 -0.66 9.30 8.62
N ASP A 31 -1.43 10.15 9.28
CA ASP A 31 -2.04 9.85 10.59
C ASP A 31 -3.57 10.14 10.62
N PRO A 32 -4.38 9.63 9.67
CA PRO A 32 -5.80 9.89 9.69
C PRO A 32 -6.50 9.15 10.85
N GLN A 33 -7.58 9.77 11.35
CA GLN A 33 -8.53 9.11 12.23
C GLN A 33 -9.25 7.98 11.48
N ILE A 34 -9.45 6.85 12.14
CA ILE A 34 -10.21 5.73 11.57
C ILE A 34 -11.70 6.10 11.56
N PRO A 35 -12.35 6.11 10.38
CA PRO A 35 -13.79 6.27 10.32
C PRO A 35 -14.49 4.97 10.75
N SER A 36 -15.77 5.04 11.07
CA SER A 36 -16.57 3.84 11.32
C SER A 36 -16.45 2.85 10.17
N LEU A 37 -16.05 1.61 10.49
CA LEU A 37 -15.91 0.53 9.52
C LEU A 37 -17.25 -0.15 9.30
N ARG A 38 -17.52 -0.54 8.04
CA ARG A 38 -18.71 -1.31 7.66
C ARG A 38 -18.32 -2.71 7.22
N THR A 39 -19.23 -3.66 7.44
CA THR A 39 -19.10 -5.00 6.88
C THR A 39 -19.13 -4.95 5.37
N ILE A 40 -18.14 -5.58 4.76
CA ILE A 40 -18.08 -5.82 3.32
C ILE A 40 -18.61 -7.23 3.08
N PRO A 41 -19.65 -7.40 2.24
CA PRO A 41 -20.14 -8.73 1.92
C PRO A 41 -19.02 -9.60 1.35
N SER A 42 -18.88 -10.82 1.88
CA SER A 42 -17.83 -11.75 1.46
C SER A 42 -17.83 -11.94 -0.05
N GLN A 43 -16.64 -11.92 -0.65
CA GLN A 43 -16.39 -12.08 -2.08
C GLN A 43 -16.89 -10.96 -2.99
N SER A 44 -17.51 -9.90 -2.45
CA SER A 44 -18.01 -8.76 -3.26
C SER A 44 -16.92 -7.82 -3.78
N SER A 45 -15.73 -7.86 -3.18
CA SER A 45 -14.64 -6.91 -3.44
C SER A 45 -13.26 -7.57 -3.36
N ILE A 46 -13.13 -8.81 -3.87
CA ILE A 46 -11.85 -9.52 -3.87
C ILE A 46 -10.82 -8.72 -4.66
N GLN A 47 -9.70 -8.43 -4.00
CA GLN A 47 -8.55 -7.76 -4.61
C GLN A 47 -7.46 -8.78 -4.93
N THR A 48 -6.72 -8.55 -6.01
CA THR A 48 -5.52 -9.32 -6.34
C THR A 48 -4.30 -8.40 -6.31
N ASN A 49 -3.34 -8.70 -5.44
CA ASN A 49 -2.04 -8.04 -5.42
C ASN A 49 -1.00 -8.96 -6.08
N ASN A 50 -0.23 -8.42 -7.03
CA ASN A 50 0.80 -9.16 -7.74
C ASN A 50 2.17 -8.70 -7.28
N ALA A 51 2.85 -9.55 -6.50
CA ALA A 51 4.23 -9.31 -6.11
C ALA A 51 5.16 -9.83 -7.19
N THR A 52 6.01 -8.96 -7.74
CA THR A 52 7.07 -9.35 -8.67
C THR A 52 8.38 -9.48 -7.91
N LYS A 53 9.04 -10.63 -8.05
CA LYS A 53 10.32 -10.91 -7.38
C LYS A 53 11.25 -11.70 -8.29
N LYS A 54 12.54 -11.47 -8.13
CA LYS A 54 13.57 -12.31 -8.74
C LYS A 54 13.87 -13.48 -7.80
N ILE A 55 13.70 -14.71 -8.28
CA ILE A 55 13.99 -15.95 -7.56
C ILE A 55 14.98 -16.73 -8.43
N ASP A 56 16.15 -17.05 -7.89
CA ASP A 56 17.22 -17.77 -8.59
C ASP A 56 17.60 -17.19 -9.96
N GLY A 57 17.53 -15.86 -10.08
CA GLY A 57 17.91 -15.16 -11.31
C GLY A 57 16.75 -14.95 -12.30
N GLU A 58 15.60 -15.58 -12.08
CA GLU A 58 14.42 -15.47 -12.95
C GLU A 58 13.33 -14.60 -12.31
N TRP A 59 12.56 -13.91 -13.15
CA TRP A 59 11.43 -13.09 -12.70
C TRP A 59 10.20 -13.96 -12.47
N TYR A 60 9.61 -13.85 -11.29
CA TYR A 60 8.36 -14.50 -10.92
C TYR A 60 7.32 -13.48 -10.48
N GLN A 61 6.06 -13.82 -10.71
CA GLN A 61 4.89 -13.16 -10.15
C GLN A 61 4.24 -14.07 -9.12
N VAL A 62 3.87 -13.50 -7.98
CA VAL A 62 3.07 -14.17 -6.95
C VAL A 62 1.77 -13.40 -6.82
N ALA A 63 0.65 -14.05 -7.12
CA ALA A 63 -0.68 -13.47 -6.96
C ALA A 63 -1.21 -13.75 -5.55
N VAL A 64 -1.57 -12.69 -4.83
CA VAL A 64 -2.23 -12.75 -3.53
C VAL A 64 -3.66 -12.28 -3.71
N ARG A 65 -4.63 -13.13 -3.36
CA ARG A 65 -6.05 -12.76 -3.37
C ARG A 65 -6.49 -12.42 -1.96
N THR A 66 -7.14 -11.28 -1.80
CA THR A 66 -7.61 -10.76 -0.51
C THR A 66 -9.12 -10.55 -0.58
N ASN A 67 -9.86 -11.19 0.32
CA ASN A 67 -11.29 -10.98 0.53
C ASN A 67 -11.49 -10.15 1.81
N PRO A 68 -11.66 -8.82 1.70
CA PRO A 68 -11.84 -7.95 2.87
C PRO A 68 -13.22 -8.15 3.51
N LEU A 69 -13.28 -8.06 4.84
CA LEU A 69 -14.50 -8.27 5.61
C LEU A 69 -14.99 -7.00 6.30
N LEU A 70 -14.10 -6.08 6.67
CA LEU A 70 -14.45 -4.73 7.13
C LEU A 70 -13.71 -3.68 6.31
N GLY A 71 -14.37 -2.55 6.09
CA GLY A 71 -13.68 -1.41 5.53
C GLY A 71 -14.48 -0.13 5.50
N SER A 72 -13.82 0.93 5.10
CA SER A 72 -14.40 2.26 4.90
C SER A 72 -13.51 3.06 3.96
N THR A 73 -13.96 4.26 3.63
CA THR A 73 -13.25 5.16 2.73
C THR A 73 -13.19 6.53 3.38
N LEU A 74 -11.99 7.10 3.42
CA LEU A 74 -11.79 8.51 3.73
C LEU A 74 -11.83 9.31 2.45
N SER A 75 -12.64 10.37 2.48
CA SER A 75 -12.72 11.38 1.44
C SER A 75 -11.78 12.57 1.75
N PRO A 76 -11.46 13.42 0.76
CA PRO A 76 -10.52 14.53 0.95
C PRO A 76 -10.93 15.50 2.07
N ALA A 77 -12.24 15.64 2.33
CA ALA A 77 -12.76 16.50 3.39
C ALA A 77 -12.44 15.99 4.80
N GLN A 78 -12.22 14.68 4.94
CA GLN A 78 -11.89 14.01 6.20
C GLN A 78 -10.37 13.90 6.39
N GLU A 79 -9.60 14.31 5.39
CA GLU A 79 -8.16 14.12 5.33
C GLU A 79 -7.43 15.46 5.57
N ARG A 80 -6.89 15.61 6.77
CA ARG A 80 -6.08 16.78 7.14
C ARG A 80 -4.63 16.43 7.52
N GLN A 81 -4.17 15.20 7.28
CA GLN A 81 -3.01 14.65 8.00
C GLN A 81 -1.96 13.95 7.14
N ALA A 82 -1.81 14.34 5.87
CA ALA A 82 -0.63 13.95 5.08
C ALA A 82 0.50 14.95 5.32
N LEU A 83 1.50 14.55 6.11
CA LEU A 83 2.70 15.35 6.33
C LEU A 83 3.74 14.96 5.28
N ARG A 84 4.23 15.97 4.55
CA ARG A 84 5.35 15.84 3.61
C ARG A 84 6.60 16.43 4.22
N SER A 85 7.69 15.70 4.07
CA SER A 85 9.03 16.12 4.49
C SER A 85 9.83 16.56 3.25
N ALA A 86 11.16 16.51 3.33
CA ALA A 86 12.09 16.85 2.26
C ALA A 86 12.71 15.60 1.59
N GLY A 87 12.01 14.46 1.64
CA GLY A 87 12.50 13.23 1.03
C GLY A 87 12.20 13.12 -0.47
N PRO A 88 12.83 12.16 -1.18
CA PRO A 88 12.69 12.03 -2.63
C PRO A 88 11.26 11.85 -3.13
N LEU A 89 10.39 11.21 -2.35
CA LEU A 89 8.99 10.98 -2.71
C LEU A 89 8.16 12.25 -2.50
N SER A 90 8.39 12.98 -1.40
CA SER A 90 7.80 14.30 -1.17
C SER A 90 8.15 15.27 -2.29
N ASP A 91 9.42 15.30 -2.70
CA ASP A 91 9.90 16.12 -3.83
C ASP A 91 9.22 15.76 -5.14
N LEU A 92 9.05 14.46 -5.43
CA LEU A 92 8.33 14.00 -6.62
C LEU A 92 6.88 14.48 -6.60
N LEU A 93 6.16 14.29 -5.49
CA LEU A 93 4.76 14.70 -5.37
C LEU A 93 4.61 16.23 -5.49
N ASN A 94 5.57 16.99 -4.95
CA ASN A 94 5.61 18.45 -5.08
C ASN A 94 5.83 18.89 -6.53
N LYS A 95 6.78 18.28 -7.24
CA LYS A 95 7.05 18.57 -8.66
C LYS A 95 5.90 18.18 -9.58
N LEU A 96 5.16 17.12 -9.23
CA LEU A 96 3.94 16.71 -9.93
C LEU A 96 2.73 17.59 -9.59
N GLY A 97 2.86 18.54 -8.65
CA GLY A 97 1.74 19.40 -8.22
C GLY A 97 0.63 18.64 -7.50
N VAL A 98 0.90 17.42 -6.99
CA VAL A 98 -0.06 16.64 -6.22
C VAL A 98 -0.24 17.35 -4.89
N SER A 99 -1.44 17.76 -4.52
CA SER A 99 -1.71 18.45 -3.24
C SER A 99 -2.80 17.81 -2.41
N THR A 100 -3.67 17.04 -3.04
CA THR A 100 -4.87 16.47 -2.40
C THR A 100 -4.91 14.98 -2.65
N ILE A 101 -5.04 14.21 -1.58
CA ILE A 101 -5.38 12.79 -1.68
C ILE A 101 -6.89 12.72 -1.93
N LEU A 102 -7.28 12.02 -3.00
CA LEU A 102 -8.68 11.98 -3.47
C LEU A 102 -9.53 10.97 -2.70
N ARG A 103 -8.88 9.93 -2.18
CA ARG A 103 -9.53 8.78 -1.55
C ARG A 103 -8.48 7.94 -0.83
N MET A 104 -8.81 7.52 0.38
CA MET A 104 -8.05 6.46 1.07
C MET A 104 -9.01 5.35 1.49
N ASP A 105 -8.74 4.13 1.06
CA ASP A 105 -9.52 2.96 1.48
C ASP A 105 -8.86 2.32 2.70
N ILE A 106 -9.66 2.13 3.74
CA ILE A 106 -9.25 1.49 4.99
C ILE A 106 -9.91 0.13 5.00
N LEU A 107 -9.11 -0.92 5.03
CA LEU A 107 -9.58 -2.30 5.10
C LEU A 107 -9.04 -2.92 6.39
N LYS A 108 -9.92 -3.57 7.14
CA LYS A 108 -9.60 -4.33 8.36
C LYS A 108 -10.23 -5.70 8.23
N ASP A 109 -9.53 -6.71 8.71
CA ASP A 109 -9.92 -8.11 8.62
C ASP A 109 -10.10 -8.59 7.16
N ALA A 110 -9.34 -9.61 6.79
CA ALA A 110 -9.45 -10.18 5.46
C ALA A 110 -9.07 -11.66 5.47
N GLN A 111 -9.69 -12.40 4.56
CA GLN A 111 -9.23 -13.73 4.21
C GLN A 111 -8.25 -13.60 3.05
N MET A 112 -7.09 -14.25 3.14
CA MET A 112 -6.05 -14.15 2.13
C MET A 112 -5.68 -15.53 1.59
N VAL A 113 -5.45 -15.58 0.29
CA VAL A 113 -4.91 -16.75 -0.41
C VAL A 113 -3.63 -16.33 -1.13
N LEU A 114 -2.54 -17.01 -0.80
CA LEU A 114 -1.26 -16.87 -1.47
C LEU A 114 -1.15 -17.95 -2.55
N ASN A 115 -1.04 -17.56 -3.81
CA ASN A 115 -0.82 -18.51 -4.89
C ASN A 115 0.66 -18.84 -5.06
N MET A 116 0.96 -19.94 -5.73
CA MET A 116 2.32 -20.30 -6.09
C MET A 116 2.94 -19.28 -7.06
N PRO A 117 4.26 -19.03 -6.98
CA PRO A 117 4.97 -18.21 -7.95
C PRO A 117 4.82 -18.77 -9.37
N THR A 118 4.53 -17.88 -10.32
CA THR A 118 4.46 -18.19 -11.75
C THR A 118 5.55 -17.40 -12.48
N PRO A 119 6.35 -18.01 -13.36
CA PRO A 119 7.38 -17.30 -14.13
C PRO A 119 6.79 -16.16 -14.98
N LEU A 120 7.45 -14.99 -14.98
CA LEU A 120 7.14 -13.83 -15.82
C LEU A 120 7.95 -13.88 -17.12
N ARG A 121 7.55 -14.74 -18.05
CA ARG A 121 8.27 -14.95 -19.33
C ARG A 121 8.37 -13.69 -20.20
N ALA A 122 7.43 -12.76 -20.10
CA ALA A 122 7.48 -11.52 -20.87
C ALA A 122 8.62 -10.56 -20.44
N LEU A 123 9.18 -10.73 -19.23
CA LEU A 123 10.31 -9.92 -18.72
C LEU A 123 11.67 -10.61 -18.92
N SER A 124 11.71 -11.89 -19.28
CA SER A 124 12.96 -12.62 -19.55
C SER A 124 13.52 -12.34 -20.94
N ASP A 125 12.67 -11.92 -21.89
CA ASP A 125 13.06 -11.72 -23.29
C ASP A 125 13.48 -10.28 -23.59
N ALA A 126 13.28 -9.35 -22.65
CA ALA A 126 13.79 -7.99 -22.74
C ALA A 126 15.27 -7.94 -22.34
N LYS A 127 16.14 -8.25 -23.30
CA LYS A 127 17.57 -7.95 -23.23
C LYS A 127 17.73 -6.42 -23.20
N LEU A 128 17.94 -5.83 -22.02
CA LEU A 128 18.54 -4.51 -21.88
C LEU A 128 20.03 -4.59 -22.23
#